data_AF-A0A7S1I0V5-F1
#
_entry.id   AF-A0A7S1I0V5-F1
#
_cell.length_a   1.000
_cell.length_b   1.000
_cell.length_c   1.000
_cell.angle_alpha   90.00
_cell.angle_beta   90.00
_cell.angle_gamma   90.00
#
_symmetry.space_group_name_H-M   'P 1'
#
loop_
_entity.id
_entity.type
_entity.pdbx_description
1 polymer ?
#
loop_
_entity_poly.entity_id
_entity_poly.type
_entity_poly.pdbx_seq_one_letter_code
_entity_poly.pdbx_strand_id
1 'polypeptide(L)'
;TAAFCEGQPPDCLVFLDWDRTVCTTRSGGSPLVGTHSADPDLMQVLRTFQSRAQIVTRNSCRDDIHTFLTARGLPAVTVTTVKKHETKASAIVARMDQCRRPDGGLPPAVFADDSIAELLHSELLAAGVERVLFSRG
;
A
#
# COMPACT_ATOMS: atom_id res chain seq x y z
N THR A 1 -4.75 8.62 12.20
CA THR A 1 -5.61 7.76 11.35
C THR A 1 -6.90 8.43 10.97
N ALA A 2 -7.76 8.85 11.92
CA ALA A 2 -9.01 9.57 11.61
C ALA A 2 -8.77 10.85 10.78
N ALA A 3 -7.84 11.71 11.20
CA ALA A 3 -7.48 12.93 10.46
C ALA A 3 -6.92 12.66 9.05
N PHE A 4 -6.20 11.55 8.84
CA PHE A 4 -5.75 11.15 7.51
C PHE A 4 -6.94 10.73 6.65
N CYS A 5 -7.83 9.89 7.17
CA CYS A 5 -8.99 9.42 6.42
C CYS A 5 -10.00 10.53 6.08
N GLU A 6 -10.19 11.51 6.96
CA GLU A 6 -11.18 12.59 6.80
C GLU A 6 -10.73 13.70 5.83
N GLY A 7 -9.41 13.89 5.65
CA GLY A 7 -8.87 14.92 4.78
C GLY A 7 -8.72 14.52 3.31
N GLN A 8 -8.92 13.25 2.97
CA GLN A 8 -8.66 12.76 1.61
C GLN A 8 -9.86 12.92 0.67
N PRO A 9 -9.63 13.28 -0.61
CA PRO A 9 -10.65 13.28 -1.64
C PRO A 9 -11.37 11.92 -1.76
N PRO A 10 -12.65 11.90 -2.18
CA PRO A 10 -13.44 10.68 -2.28
C PRO A 10 -12.87 9.67 -3.30
N ASP A 11 -12.13 10.15 -4.29
CA ASP A 11 -11.45 9.36 -5.33
C ASP A 11 -9.98 9.06 -4.99
N CYS A 12 -9.48 9.47 -3.81
CA CYS A 12 -8.10 9.22 -3.41
C CYS A 12 -7.79 7.72 -3.34
N LEU A 13 -6.67 7.34 -3.94
CA LEU A 13 -6.08 6.01 -3.86
C LEU A 13 -5.03 5.93 -2.76
N VAL A 14 -4.99 4.80 -2.06
CA VAL A 14 -4.02 4.55 -0.98
C VAL A 14 -3.22 3.30 -1.29
N PHE A 15 -1.90 3.46 -1.29
CA PHE A 15 -0.95 2.40 -1.52
C PHE A 15 -0.12 2.22 -0.25
N LEU A 16 0.01 0.97 0.22
CA LEU A 16 0.78 0.66 1.42
C LEU A 16 1.80 -0.43 1.10
N ASP A 17 3.04 -0.25 1.55
CA ASP A 17 3.95 -1.38 1.63
C ASP A 17 3.55 -2.38 2.73
N TRP A 18 4.03 -3.61 2.62
CA TRP A 18 3.78 -4.67 3.58
C TRP A 18 4.85 -4.77 4.67
N ASP A 19 6.07 -5.14 4.31
CA ASP A 19 7.11 -5.54 5.27
C ASP A 19 7.65 -4.32 6.00
N ARG A 20 7.67 -4.37 7.34
CA ARG A 20 8.07 -3.24 8.21
C ARG A 20 7.22 -1.97 8.05
N THR A 21 6.21 -1.99 7.19
CA THR A 21 5.19 -0.94 7.05
C THR A 21 3.88 -1.42 7.69
N VAL A 22 3.00 -2.09 6.94
CA VAL A 22 1.75 -2.64 7.50
C VAL A 22 2.03 -3.78 8.47
N CYS A 23 2.96 -4.67 8.18
CA CYS A 23 3.26 -5.86 8.98
C CYS A 23 4.68 -5.83 9.58
N THR A 24 4.87 -6.47 10.72
CA THR A 24 6.20 -6.63 11.36
C THR A 24 7.12 -7.63 10.66
N THR A 25 6.67 -8.26 9.57
CA THR A 25 7.51 -9.16 8.77
C THR A 25 8.76 -8.42 8.31
N ARG A 26 9.88 -9.16 8.28
CA ARG A 26 11.13 -8.66 7.67
C ARG A 26 11.20 -9.15 6.23
N SER A 27 11.67 -8.26 5.34
CA SER A 27 11.92 -8.45 3.90
C SER A 27 11.63 -9.85 3.33
N GLY A 28 10.40 -10.05 2.86
CA GLY A 28 9.96 -11.28 2.19
C GLY A 28 9.47 -12.41 3.12
N GLY A 29 9.37 -12.16 4.43
CA GLY A 29 8.87 -13.13 5.40
C GLY A 29 7.36 -13.36 5.28
N SER A 30 6.94 -14.61 5.45
CA SER A 30 5.52 -14.95 5.54
C SER A 30 4.92 -14.39 6.84
N PRO A 31 3.78 -13.68 6.80
CA PRO A 31 3.10 -13.21 8.01
C PRO A 31 2.43 -14.34 8.81
N LEU A 32 2.41 -15.57 8.29
CA LEU A 32 1.87 -16.76 8.97
C LEU A 32 2.95 -17.56 9.72
N VAL A 33 4.24 -17.24 9.52
CA VAL A 33 5.35 -17.95 10.13
C VAL A 33 6.01 -17.08 11.19
N GLY A 34 5.92 -17.49 12.46
CA GLY A 34 6.46 -16.73 13.59
C GLY A 34 5.45 -15.78 14.21
N THR A 35 5.94 -14.86 15.05
CA THR A 35 5.08 -13.88 15.75
C THR A 35 5.08 -12.55 14.99
N HIS A 36 4.09 -12.38 14.12
CA HIS A 36 3.91 -11.17 13.33
C HIS A 36 2.58 -10.48 13.63
N SER A 37 2.61 -9.15 13.65
CA SER A 37 1.43 -8.30 13.83
C SER A 37 1.31 -7.29 12.69
N ALA A 38 0.11 -6.79 12.48
CA ALA A 38 -0.14 -5.65 11.60
C ALA A 38 -0.34 -4.38 12.42
N ASP A 39 0.05 -3.25 11.85
CA ASP A 39 -0.21 -1.94 12.43
C ASP A 39 -1.73 -1.66 12.44
N PRO A 40 -2.34 -1.38 13.61
CA PRO A 40 -3.79 -1.24 13.72
C PRO A 40 -4.33 -0.02 12.95
N ASP A 41 -3.54 1.04 12.83
CA ASP A 41 -3.92 2.27 12.14
C ASP A 41 -3.91 2.06 10.63
N LEU A 42 -2.86 1.43 10.09
CA LEU A 42 -2.81 1.08 8.67
C LEU A 42 -3.88 0.05 8.29
N MET A 43 -4.21 -0.88 9.19
CA MET A 43 -5.34 -1.79 9.00
C MET A 43 -6.69 -1.06 8.97
N GLN A 44 -6.83 0.01 9.76
CA GLN A 44 -8.02 0.86 9.70
C GLN A 44 -8.10 1.65 8.40
N VAL A 45 -6.97 2.13 7.87
CA VAL A 45 -6.90 2.76 6.54
C VAL A 45 -7.38 1.78 5.46
N LEU A 46 -6.90 0.53 5.46
CA LEU A 46 -7.37 -0.50 4.52
C LEU A 46 -8.89 -0.73 4.63
N ARG A 47 -9.45 -0.77 5.85
CA ARG A 47 -10.90 -0.89 6.08
C ARG A 47 -11.69 0.31 5.55
N THR A 48 -11.19 1.51 5.77
CA THR A 48 -11.89 2.75 5.39
C THR A 48 -11.87 2.98 3.88
N PHE A 49 -10.74 2.72 3.21
CA PHE A 49 -10.60 2.99 1.78
C PHE A 49 -11.03 1.81 0.89
N GLN A 50 -11.12 0.60 1.44
CA GLN A 50 -11.61 -0.60 0.74
C GLN A 50 -10.94 -0.79 -0.63
N SER A 51 -11.71 -0.81 -1.73
CA SER A 51 -11.20 -0.99 -3.09
C SER A 51 -10.28 0.13 -3.60
N ARG A 52 -10.20 1.26 -2.87
CA ARG A 52 -9.24 2.34 -3.13
C ARG A 52 -7.92 2.16 -2.39
N ALA A 53 -7.84 1.20 -1.48
CA ALA A 53 -6.64 0.83 -0.76
C ALA A 53 -6.05 -0.47 -1.30
N GLN A 54 -4.74 -0.51 -1.53
CA GLN A 54 -4.05 -1.74 -1.90
C GLN A 54 -2.67 -1.85 -1.25
N ILE A 55 -2.22 -3.08 -1.06
CA ILE A 55 -0.85 -3.39 -0.68
C ILE A 55 0.00 -3.52 -1.94
N VAL A 56 1.15 -2.85 -1.96
CA VAL A 56 2.15 -2.95 -3.03
C VAL A 56 3.48 -3.34 -2.39
N THR A 57 3.94 -4.56 -2.65
CA THR A 57 5.06 -5.15 -1.90
C THR A 57 6.02 -5.92 -2.78
N ARG A 58 7.27 -6.06 -2.33
CA ARG A 58 8.23 -7.01 -2.92
C ARG A 58 8.12 -8.41 -2.31
N ASN A 59 7.30 -8.58 -1.28
CA ASN A 59 7.12 -9.85 -0.61
C ASN A 59 6.40 -10.86 -1.52
N SER A 60 7.07 -11.99 -1.78
CA SER A 60 6.56 -13.06 -2.65
C SER A 60 5.52 -13.96 -2.00
N CYS A 61 5.33 -13.90 -0.67
CA CYS A 61 4.35 -14.67 0.09
C CYS A 61 2.93 -14.10 -0.05
N ARG A 62 2.50 -13.80 -1.28
CA ARG A 62 1.22 -13.13 -1.58
C ARG A 62 0.02 -13.84 -0.95
N ASP A 63 -0.04 -15.16 -1.07
CA ASP A 63 -1.18 -15.95 -0.59
C ASP A 63 -1.25 -15.96 0.95
N ASP A 64 -0.09 -15.96 1.62
CA ASP A 64 -0.02 -15.86 3.07
C ASP A 64 -0.46 -14.47 3.55
N ILE A 65 -0.08 -13.40 2.84
CA ILE A 65 -0.54 -12.04 3.11
C ILE A 65 -2.06 -11.94 2.95
N HIS A 66 -2.61 -12.48 1.85
CA HIS A 66 -4.05 -12.53 1.63
C HIS A 66 -4.78 -13.31 2.73
N THR A 67 -4.26 -14.47 3.13
CA THR A 67 -4.80 -15.28 4.22
C THR A 67 -4.78 -14.51 5.54
N PHE A 68 -3.67 -13.83 5.84
CA PHE A 68 -3.50 -13.03 7.04
C PHE A 68 -4.47 -11.84 7.11
N LEU A 69 -4.72 -11.16 5.99
CA LEU A 69 -5.70 -10.07 5.87
C LEU A 69 -7.14 -10.57 5.97
N THR A 70 -7.43 -11.71 5.33
CA THR A 70 -8.76 -12.34 5.36
C THR A 70 -9.15 -12.70 6.79
N ALA A 71 -8.24 -13.32 7.54
CA ALA A 71 -8.44 -13.63 8.97
C ALA A 71 -8.68 -12.39 9.85
N ARG A 72 -8.40 -11.18 9.33
CA ARG A 72 -8.59 -9.88 10.01
C ARG A 72 -9.73 -9.06 9.39
N GLY A 73 -10.62 -9.70 8.63
CA GLY A 73 -11.81 -9.07 8.06
C GLY A 73 -11.54 -8.19 6.84
N LEU A 74 -10.41 -8.40 6.15
CA LEU A 74 -10.01 -7.65 4.94
C LEU A 74 -9.84 -8.57 3.71
N PRO A 75 -10.82 -9.40 3.34
CA PRO A 75 -10.67 -10.36 2.23
C PRO A 75 -10.57 -9.68 0.86
N ALA A 76 -11.08 -8.46 0.73
CA ALA A 76 -11.16 -7.73 -0.55
C ALA A 76 -9.96 -6.82 -0.82
N VAL A 77 -8.97 -6.74 0.09
CA VAL A 77 -7.79 -5.90 -0.13
C VAL A 77 -6.93 -6.52 -1.21
N THR A 78 -6.65 -5.75 -2.25
CA THR A 78 -5.74 -6.17 -3.32
C THR A 78 -4.30 -6.18 -2.82
N VAL A 79 -3.59 -7.29 -3.04
CA VAL A 79 -2.16 -7.41 -2.78
C VAL A 79 -1.43 -7.54 -4.12
N THR A 80 -0.68 -6.51 -4.48
CA THR A 80 0.16 -6.45 -5.68
C THR A 80 1.62 -6.73 -5.29
N THR A 81 2.13 -7.88 -5.70
CA THR A 81 3.54 -8.22 -5.54
C THR A 81 4.33 -7.79 -6.77
N VAL A 82 5.36 -6.96 -6.60
CA VAL A 82 6.26 -6.54 -7.68
C VAL A 82 7.46 -7.49 -7.79
N LYS A 83 7.82 -7.84 -9.02
CA LYS A 83 8.95 -8.75 -9.29
C LYS A 83 10.29 -8.03 -9.20
N LYS A 84 11.39 -8.81 -9.26
CA LYS A 84 12.77 -8.32 -9.14
C LYS A 84 13.13 -7.17 -10.11
N HIS A 85 12.55 -7.15 -11.30
CA HIS A 85 12.81 -6.13 -12.33
C HIS A 85 11.70 -5.09 -12.45
N GLU A 86 10.73 -5.12 -11.53
CA GLU A 86 9.62 -4.18 -11.45
C GLU A 86 9.80 -3.30 -10.20
N THR A 87 9.18 -2.12 -10.23
CA THR A 87 9.20 -1.17 -9.11
C THR A 87 7.80 -1.05 -8.52
N LYS A 88 7.71 -0.71 -7.24
CA LYS A 88 6.41 -0.39 -6.63
C LYS A 88 5.81 0.84 -7.30
N ALA A 89 6.66 1.80 -7.66
CA ALA A 89 6.28 3.01 -8.36
C ALA A 89 5.55 2.71 -9.69
N SER A 90 6.09 1.85 -10.54
CA SER A 90 5.44 1.52 -11.82
C SER A 90 4.09 0.82 -11.61
N ALA A 91 3.98 -0.04 -10.59
CA ALA A 91 2.70 -0.68 -10.25
C ALA A 91 1.66 0.33 -9.71
N ILE A 92 2.10 1.30 -8.91
CA ILE A 92 1.27 2.38 -8.37
C ILE A 92 0.77 3.27 -9.51
N VAL A 93 1.66 3.76 -10.37
CA VAL A 93 1.31 4.64 -11.50
C VAL A 93 0.37 3.92 -12.47
N ALA A 94 0.64 2.65 -12.81
CA ALA A 94 -0.25 1.86 -13.64
C ALA A 94 -1.66 1.72 -13.04
N ARG A 95 -1.77 1.61 -11.71
CA ARG A 95 -3.07 1.59 -11.03
C ARG A 95 -3.76 2.95 -11.07
N MET A 96 -3.03 4.04 -10.86
CA MET A 96 -3.56 5.40 -10.99
C MET A 96 -4.09 5.66 -12.42
N ASP A 97 -3.38 5.20 -13.44
CA ASP A 97 -3.78 5.30 -14.84
C ASP A 97 -5.12 4.59 -15.13
N GLN A 98 -5.33 3.40 -14.55
CA GLN A 98 -6.60 2.67 -14.67
C GLN A 98 -7.77 3.38 -13.98
N CYS A 99 -7.47 4.28 -13.04
CA CYS A 99 -8.44 5.04 -12.26
C CYS A 99 -8.45 6.51 -12.65
N ARG A 100 -8.00 6.86 -13.86
CA ARG A 100 -8.04 8.22 -14.38
C ARG A 100 -9.44 8.82 -14.21
N ARG A 101 -9.45 10.07 -13.80
CA ARG A 101 -10.66 10.86 -13.63
C ARG A 101 -11.26 11.18 -15.01
N PRO A 102 -12.55 11.54 -15.08
CA PRO A 102 -13.22 11.86 -16.35
C PRO A 102 -12.59 13.03 -17.12
N ASP A 103 -11.89 13.93 -16.43
CA ASP A 103 -11.15 15.05 -17.01
C ASP A 103 -9.78 14.64 -17.58
N GLY A 104 -9.44 13.34 -17.54
CA GLY A 104 -8.16 12.80 -17.97
C GLY A 104 -7.04 12.90 -16.93
N GLY A 105 -7.27 13.56 -15.79
CA GLY A 105 -6.29 13.69 -14.71
C GLY A 105 -6.10 12.38 -13.92
N LEU A 106 -4.92 12.22 -13.31
CA LEU A 106 -4.69 11.15 -12.35
C LEU A 106 -5.46 11.45 -11.05
N PRO A 107 -6.03 10.42 -10.38
CA PRO A 107 -6.63 10.61 -9.07
C PRO A 107 -5.56 10.99 -8.03
N PRO A 108 -5.92 11.71 -6.95
CA PRO A 108 -5.05 11.89 -5.79
C PRO A 108 -4.59 10.54 -5.25
N ALA A 109 -3.34 10.47 -4.80
CA ALA A 109 -2.75 9.22 -4.34
C ALA A 109 -1.80 9.44 -3.18
N VAL A 110 -1.81 8.51 -2.22
CA VAL A 110 -0.86 8.45 -1.12
C VAL A 110 -0.14 7.10 -1.15
N PHE A 111 1.18 7.11 -0.97
CA PHE A 111 2.00 5.92 -0.78
C PHE A 111 2.77 5.96 0.54
N ALA A 112 2.62 4.91 1.35
CA ALA A 112 3.39 4.73 2.59
C ALA A 112 4.33 3.53 2.48
N ASP A 113 5.60 3.75 2.84
CA ASP A 113 6.68 2.75 2.81
C ASP A 113 7.71 3.09 3.90
N ASP A 114 8.45 2.09 4.39
CA ASP A 114 9.57 2.27 5.32
C ASP A 114 10.88 2.63 4.61
N SER A 115 10.93 2.47 3.29
CA SER A 115 12.08 2.73 2.44
C SER A 115 12.02 4.10 1.77
N ILE A 116 12.92 4.99 2.20
CA ILE A 116 13.15 6.29 1.52
C ILE A 116 13.44 6.10 0.02
N ALA A 117 14.17 5.05 -0.36
CA ALA A 117 14.51 4.80 -1.75
C ALA A 117 13.26 4.48 -2.61
N GLU A 118 12.28 3.74 -2.06
CA GLU A 118 11.01 3.47 -2.75
C GLU A 118 10.18 4.75 -2.85
N LEU A 119 10.13 5.57 -1.78
CA LEU A 119 9.40 6.84 -1.78
C LEU A 119 10.00 7.89 -2.72
N LEU A 120 11.32 7.94 -2.88
CA LEU A 120 11.98 8.91 -3.75
C LEU A 120 12.03 8.47 -5.22
N HIS A 121 11.35 7.39 -5.60
CA HIS A 121 11.31 6.94 -6.99
C HIS A 121 10.75 8.02 -7.93
N SER A 122 11.42 8.26 -9.05
CA SER A 122 11.10 9.36 -9.99
C SER A 122 9.68 9.30 -10.55
N GLU A 123 9.17 8.11 -10.80
CA GLU A 123 7.79 7.91 -11.27
C GLU A 123 6.73 8.39 -10.26
N LEU A 124 6.95 8.19 -8.96
CA LEU A 124 6.02 8.68 -7.93
C LEU A 124 6.03 10.21 -7.86
N LEU A 125 7.22 10.80 -7.98
CA LEU A 125 7.42 12.26 -8.03
C LEU A 125 6.71 12.86 -9.24
N ALA A 126 6.90 12.27 -10.43
CA ALA A 126 6.29 12.73 -11.66
C ALA A 126 4.76 12.59 -11.65
N ALA A 127 4.23 11.54 -11.01
CA ALA A 127 2.80 11.30 -10.87
C ALA A 127 2.13 12.13 -9.76
N GLY A 128 2.89 12.91 -8.98
CA GLY A 128 2.36 13.75 -7.91
C GLY A 128 1.81 12.97 -6.72
N VAL A 129 2.34 11.76 -6.45
CA VAL A 129 1.93 10.94 -5.31
C VAL A 129 2.40 11.59 -4.01
N GLU A 130 1.50 11.73 -3.04
CA GLU A 130 1.86 12.09 -1.66
C GLU A 130 2.56 10.90 -1.00
N ARG A 131 3.65 11.16 -0.30
CA ARG A 131 4.58 10.12 0.16
C ARG A 131 4.78 10.21 1.65
N VAL A 132 4.58 9.10 2.33
CA VAL A 132 4.65 9.01 3.78
C VAL A 132 5.76 8.02 4.14
N LEU A 133 6.81 8.53 4.77
CA LEU A 133 7.80 7.67 5.40
C LEU A 133 7.19 7.10 6.68
N PHE A 134 6.95 5.81 6.69
CA PHE A 134 6.41 5.13 7.86
C PHE A 134 7.54 4.44 8.61
N SER A 135 7.63 4.69 9.91
CA SER A 135 8.55 3.99 10.79
C SER A 135 7.77 3.39 11.93
N ARG A 136 7.92 2.08 12.13
CA ARG A 136 7.37 1.41 13.29
C ARG A 136 8.24 1.76 14.51
N GLY A 137 7.60 2.34 15.52
CA GLY A 137 8.19 2.52 16.86
C GLY A 137 8.41 1.21 17.59
#